data_AF-A0A1X9YWD3-F1
#
_entry.id   AF-A0A1X9YWD3-F1
#
_cell.length_a   1.000
_cell.length_b   1.000
_cell.length_c   1.000
_cell.angle_alpha   90.00
_cell.angle_beta   90.00
_cell.angle_gamma   90.00
#
_symmetry.space_group_name_H-M   'P 1'
#
loop_
_entity.id
_entity.type
_entity.pdbx_description
1 polymer ?
#
loop_
_entity_poly.entity_id
_entity_poly.type
_entity_poly.pdbx_seq_one_letter_code
_entity_poly.pdbx_strand_id
1 'polypeptide(L)'
;MIRALLTAIAVVAISSQLFAQEKNQVEATYAYALQLYEQQQTKATASEFEKVIALNPRHKDAMYNLAVINFDLGNKDKAIELLQACVRMRDRDAANLLKEQLQEKIAFADTMHFEDMDVVPKVVLSSVPEDILNGKGLNKTLEKSILSELKKSKVLRKQFRAGTTLLPLSLYFGKDGKLDAEIVGPKRNAAAQQEITEAFNRAVQIVPGKHEGKEVVVWGLTLPVTM
;
A
#
# COMPACT_ATOMS: atom_id res chain seq x y z
N MET A 1 -5.98 -43.19 -9.34
CA MET A 1 -5.06 -42.04 -9.18
C MET A 1 -5.02 -41.14 -10.42
N ILE A 2 -4.86 -41.66 -11.65
CA ILE A 2 -4.72 -40.84 -12.89
C ILE A 2 -5.97 -39.96 -13.22
N ARG A 3 -7.20 -40.45 -13.02
CA ARG A 3 -8.44 -39.66 -13.26
C ARG A 3 -8.63 -38.45 -12.33
N ALA A 4 -8.16 -38.56 -11.08
CA ALA A 4 -8.23 -37.46 -10.11
C ALA A 4 -7.21 -36.35 -10.42
N LEU A 5 -6.05 -36.73 -10.98
CA LEU A 5 -5.02 -35.79 -11.42
C LEU A 5 -5.45 -35.00 -12.66
N LEU A 6 -6.07 -35.67 -13.64
CA LEU A 6 -6.60 -35.05 -14.86
C LEU A 6 -7.74 -34.06 -14.58
N THR A 7 -8.63 -34.38 -13.65
CA THR A 7 -9.73 -33.48 -13.24
C THR A 7 -9.22 -32.27 -12.46
N ALA A 8 -8.23 -32.44 -11.57
CA ALA A 8 -7.59 -31.32 -10.88
C ALA A 8 -6.88 -30.36 -11.84
N ILE A 9 -6.15 -30.88 -12.83
CA ILE A 9 -5.50 -30.05 -13.87
C ILE A 9 -6.53 -29.30 -14.72
N ALA A 10 -7.62 -29.95 -15.11
CA ALA A 10 -8.69 -29.32 -15.87
C ALA A 10 -9.39 -28.20 -15.08
N VAL A 11 -9.68 -28.41 -13.80
CA VAL A 11 -10.28 -27.37 -12.93
C VAL A 11 -9.34 -26.18 -12.75
N VAL A 12 -8.04 -26.43 -12.52
CA VAL A 12 -7.05 -25.36 -12.42
C VAL A 12 -6.93 -24.58 -13.74
N ALA A 13 -6.90 -25.26 -14.88
CA ALA A 13 -6.84 -24.61 -16.19
C ALA A 13 -8.11 -23.81 -16.53
N ILE A 14 -9.29 -24.33 -16.20
CA ILE A 14 -10.56 -23.60 -16.40
C ILE A 14 -10.62 -22.39 -15.48
N SER A 15 -10.20 -22.54 -14.21
CA SER A 15 -10.16 -21.43 -13.26
C SER A 15 -9.19 -20.33 -13.69
N SER A 16 -7.99 -20.67 -14.15
CA SER A 16 -7.01 -19.68 -14.62
C SER A 16 -7.48 -18.95 -15.87
N GLN A 17 -8.20 -19.63 -16.76
CA GLN A 17 -8.78 -19.03 -17.96
C GLN A 17 -9.96 -18.10 -17.63
N LEU A 18 -10.82 -18.47 -16.69
CA LEU A 18 -11.89 -17.61 -16.16
C LEU A 18 -11.31 -16.35 -15.51
N PHE A 19 -10.30 -16.49 -14.65
CA PHE A 19 -9.62 -15.34 -14.03
C PHE A 19 -8.94 -14.44 -15.06
N ALA A 20 -8.35 -15.01 -16.11
CA ALA A 20 -7.75 -14.22 -17.20
C ALA A 20 -8.81 -13.46 -18.00
N GLN A 21 -9.99 -14.05 -18.22
CA GLN A 21 -11.10 -13.42 -18.94
C GLN A 21 -11.73 -12.28 -18.13
N GLU A 22 -11.99 -12.48 -16.83
CA GLU A 22 -12.49 -11.44 -15.93
C GLU A 22 -11.52 -10.27 -15.83
N LYS A 23 -10.22 -10.55 -15.67
CA LYS A 23 -9.19 -9.51 -15.69
C LYS A 23 -9.21 -8.72 -17.00
N ASN A 24 -9.29 -9.41 -18.15
CA ASN A 24 -9.31 -8.75 -19.45
C ASN A 24 -10.58 -7.89 -19.63
N GLN A 25 -11.71 -8.33 -19.10
CA GLN A 25 -12.95 -7.57 -19.10
C GLN A 25 -12.84 -6.31 -18.24
N VAL A 26 -12.29 -6.40 -17.03
CA VAL A 26 -12.06 -5.25 -16.14
C VAL A 26 -11.23 -4.17 -16.83
N GLU A 27 -10.09 -4.53 -17.41
CA GLU A 27 -9.20 -3.59 -18.10
C GLU A 27 -9.86 -2.97 -19.34
N ALA A 28 -10.61 -3.76 -20.11
CA ALA A 28 -11.35 -3.27 -21.27
C ALA A 28 -12.46 -2.27 -20.89
N THR A 29 -13.23 -2.56 -19.84
CA THR A 29 -14.24 -1.64 -19.32
C THR A 29 -13.60 -0.36 -18.76
N TYR A 30 -12.46 -0.46 -18.08
CA TYR A 30 -11.73 0.70 -17.58
C TYR A 30 -11.20 1.59 -18.71
N ALA A 31 -10.59 1.01 -19.74
CA ALA A 31 -10.13 1.74 -20.91
C ALA A 31 -11.29 2.45 -21.65
N TYR A 32 -12.46 1.80 -21.74
CA TYR A 32 -13.65 2.42 -22.31
C TYR A 32 -14.16 3.60 -21.48
N ALA A 33 -14.15 3.48 -20.15
CA ALA A 33 -14.49 4.59 -19.25
C ALA A 33 -13.57 5.80 -19.48
N LEU A 34 -12.25 5.59 -19.63
CA LEU A 34 -11.30 6.67 -19.94
C LEU A 34 -11.59 7.33 -21.29
N GLN A 35 -11.95 6.56 -22.31
CA GLN A 35 -12.33 7.11 -23.62
C GLN A 35 -13.60 7.98 -23.54
N LEU A 36 -14.58 7.58 -22.73
CA LEU A 36 -15.79 8.38 -22.49
C LEU A 36 -15.48 9.67 -21.71
N TYR A 37 -14.52 9.60 -20.78
CA TYR A 37 -14.04 10.76 -20.03
C TYR A 37 -13.41 11.81 -20.95
N GLU A 38 -12.57 11.39 -21.91
CA GLU A 38 -11.99 12.27 -22.93
C GLU A 38 -13.05 12.94 -23.80
N GLN A 39 -14.18 12.26 -24.04
CA GLN A 39 -15.34 12.79 -24.76
C GLN A 39 -16.26 13.67 -23.90
N GLN A 40 -15.88 13.95 -22.65
CA GLN A 40 -16.67 14.73 -21.68
C GLN A 40 -18.07 14.14 -21.41
N GLN A 41 -18.25 12.83 -21.62
CA GLN A 41 -19.51 12.14 -21.36
C GLN A 41 -19.60 11.72 -19.88
N THR A 42 -19.67 12.70 -18.98
CA THR A 42 -19.50 12.52 -17.52
C THR A 42 -20.41 11.44 -16.91
N LYS A 43 -21.70 11.41 -17.29
CA LYS A 43 -22.66 10.41 -16.75
C LYS A 43 -22.34 8.99 -17.23
N ALA A 44 -22.02 8.82 -18.51
CA ALA A 44 -21.66 7.52 -19.06
C ALA A 44 -20.33 7.02 -18.46
N THR A 45 -19.37 7.94 -18.30
CA THR A 45 -18.09 7.67 -17.66
C THR A 45 -18.25 7.15 -16.23
N ALA A 46 -19.09 7.81 -15.41
CA ALA A 46 -19.35 7.37 -14.05
C ALA A 46 -19.92 5.94 -14.00
N SER A 47 -20.89 5.63 -14.88
CA SER A 47 -21.48 4.30 -14.95
C SER A 47 -20.47 3.21 -15.35
N GLU A 48 -19.56 3.50 -16.27
CA GLU A 48 -18.51 2.54 -16.63
C GLU A 48 -17.50 2.33 -15.50
N PHE A 49 -17.11 3.37 -14.76
CA PHE A 49 -16.27 3.17 -13.57
C PHE A 49 -16.97 2.38 -12.46
N GLU A 50 -18.28 2.57 -12.26
CA GLU A 50 -19.06 1.74 -11.32
C GLU A 50 -19.03 0.27 -11.72
N LYS A 51 -19.13 -0.05 -13.02
CA LYS A 51 -18.98 -1.43 -13.52
C LYS A 51 -17.59 -1.99 -13.25
N VAL A 52 -16.53 -1.21 -13.46
CA VAL A 52 -15.16 -1.62 -13.15
C VAL A 52 -15.03 -1.98 -11.67
N ILE A 53 -15.59 -1.16 -10.77
CA ILE A 53 -15.55 -1.38 -9.33
C ILE A 53 -16.40 -2.60 -8.93
N ALA A 54 -17.53 -2.84 -9.59
CA ALA A 54 -18.35 -4.03 -9.35
C ALA A 54 -17.62 -5.32 -9.77
N LEU A 55 -16.87 -5.29 -10.87
CA LEU A 55 -16.07 -6.42 -11.35
C LEU A 55 -14.78 -6.60 -10.52
N ASN A 56 -14.16 -5.50 -10.08
CA ASN A 56 -12.97 -5.50 -9.23
C ASN A 56 -13.10 -4.45 -8.10
N PRO A 57 -13.61 -4.85 -6.92
CA PRO A 57 -13.77 -3.96 -5.77
C PRO A 57 -12.48 -3.36 -5.21
N ARG A 58 -11.31 -3.81 -5.70
CA ARG A 58 -9.98 -3.29 -5.35
C ARG A 58 -9.35 -2.45 -6.46
N HIS A 59 -10.11 -2.09 -7.50
CA HIS A 59 -9.61 -1.25 -8.59
C HIS A 59 -9.51 0.21 -8.17
N LYS A 60 -8.43 0.53 -7.46
CA LYS A 60 -8.13 1.83 -6.88
C LYS A 60 -8.25 3.00 -7.87
N ASP A 61 -7.74 2.84 -9.10
CA ASP A 61 -7.76 3.95 -10.09
C ASP A 61 -9.18 4.29 -10.58
N ALA A 62 -10.04 3.29 -10.79
CA ALA A 62 -11.44 3.49 -11.13
C ALA A 62 -12.22 4.15 -9.99
N MET A 63 -11.94 3.75 -8.74
CA MET A 63 -12.52 4.38 -7.56
C MET A 63 -12.09 5.84 -7.41
N TYR A 64 -10.80 6.13 -7.63
CA TYR A 64 -10.27 7.50 -7.61
C TYR A 64 -10.91 8.37 -8.70
N ASN A 65 -10.93 7.89 -9.95
CA ASN A 65 -11.52 8.63 -11.07
C ASN A 65 -13.01 8.87 -10.88
N LEU A 66 -13.76 7.86 -10.40
CA LEU A 66 -15.18 8.04 -10.06
C LEU A 66 -15.38 9.06 -8.94
N ALA A 67 -14.46 9.13 -7.98
CA ALA A 67 -14.53 10.12 -6.92
C ALA A 67 -14.31 11.54 -7.43
N VAL A 68 -13.32 11.74 -8.32
CA VAL A 68 -13.07 13.04 -8.99
C VAL A 68 -14.32 13.46 -9.77
N ILE A 69 -14.92 12.56 -10.54
CA ILE A 69 -16.17 12.84 -11.27
C ILE A 69 -17.31 13.23 -10.33
N ASN A 70 -17.49 12.50 -9.22
CA ASN A 70 -18.53 12.84 -8.25
C ASN A 70 -18.27 14.18 -7.56
N PHE A 71 -17.01 14.52 -7.31
CA PHE A 71 -16.63 15.83 -6.79
C PHE A 71 -17.00 16.95 -7.76
N ASP A 72 -16.66 16.81 -9.05
CA ASP A 72 -16.99 17.77 -10.10
C ASP A 72 -18.50 17.92 -10.31
N LEU A 73 -19.26 16.84 -10.13
CA LEU A 73 -20.72 16.84 -10.17
C LEU A 73 -21.38 17.42 -8.90
N GLY A 74 -20.60 17.78 -7.88
CA GLY A 74 -21.10 18.31 -6.61
C GLY A 74 -21.56 17.23 -5.61
N ASN A 75 -21.43 15.95 -5.94
CA ASN A 75 -21.75 14.81 -5.09
C ASN A 75 -20.62 14.54 -4.08
N LYS A 76 -20.35 15.53 -3.22
CA LYS A 76 -19.21 15.49 -2.28
C LYS A 76 -19.20 14.27 -1.37
N ASP A 77 -20.34 13.87 -0.83
CA ASP A 77 -20.42 12.70 0.07
C ASP A 77 -19.95 11.41 -0.62
N LYS A 78 -20.35 11.21 -1.89
CA LYS A 78 -19.93 10.03 -2.66
C LYS A 78 -18.45 10.09 -3.01
N ALA A 79 -17.94 11.27 -3.35
CA ALA A 79 -16.53 11.48 -3.58
C ALA A 79 -15.70 11.13 -2.33
N ILE A 80 -16.13 11.60 -1.14
CA ILE A 80 -15.48 11.31 0.13
C ILE A 80 -15.46 9.80 0.41
N GLU A 81 -16.60 9.12 0.26
CA GLU A 81 -16.70 7.66 0.47
C GLU A 81 -15.70 6.88 -0.40
N LEU A 82 -15.63 7.23 -1.69
CA LEU A 82 -14.74 6.59 -2.67
C LEU A 82 -13.27 6.89 -2.38
N LEU A 83 -12.92 8.15 -2.10
CA LEU A 83 -11.55 8.54 -1.76
C LEU A 83 -11.10 7.89 -0.46
N GLN A 84 -11.95 7.81 0.56
CA GLN A 84 -11.63 7.10 1.80
C GLN A 84 -11.35 5.61 1.53
N ALA A 85 -12.06 5.00 0.57
CA ALA A 85 -11.78 3.63 0.16
C ALA A 85 -10.44 3.51 -0.59
N CYS A 86 -10.10 4.44 -1.49
CA CYS A 86 -8.77 4.52 -2.11
C CYS A 86 -7.66 4.68 -1.06
N VAL A 87 -7.89 5.55 -0.07
CA VAL A 87 -6.98 5.80 1.05
C VAL A 87 -6.77 4.53 1.90
N ARG A 88 -7.82 3.75 2.18
CA ARG A 88 -7.70 2.41 2.82
C ARG A 88 -6.82 1.45 2.01
N MET A 89 -6.75 1.64 0.69
CA MET A 89 -5.87 0.91 -0.23
C MET A 89 -4.52 1.60 -0.46
N ARG A 90 -4.15 2.55 0.42
CA ARG A 90 -2.87 3.28 0.41
C ARG A 90 -2.69 4.19 -0.82
N ASP A 91 -3.79 4.77 -1.33
CA ASP A 91 -3.73 5.81 -2.35
C ASP A 91 -3.35 7.18 -1.75
N ARG A 92 -2.17 7.69 -2.13
CA ARG A 92 -1.69 9.00 -1.67
C ARG A 92 -2.41 10.16 -2.35
N ASP A 93 -2.74 10.02 -3.63
CA ASP A 93 -3.40 11.09 -4.38
C ASP A 93 -4.83 11.29 -3.85
N ALA A 94 -5.50 10.20 -3.49
CA ALA A 94 -6.79 10.26 -2.81
C ALA A 94 -6.70 10.93 -1.43
N ALA A 95 -5.63 10.65 -0.67
CA ALA A 95 -5.40 11.28 0.63
C ALA A 95 -5.18 12.79 0.50
N ASN A 96 -4.37 13.20 -0.47
CA ASN A 96 -4.12 14.61 -0.76
C ASN A 96 -5.41 15.32 -1.18
N LEU A 97 -6.22 14.71 -2.06
CA LEU A 97 -7.48 15.30 -2.52
C LEU A 97 -8.48 15.48 -1.36
N LEU A 98 -8.61 14.49 -0.47
CA LEU A 98 -9.45 14.61 0.73
C LEU A 98 -9.00 15.76 1.63
N LYS A 99 -7.69 15.87 1.89
CA LYS A 99 -7.12 16.88 2.79
C LYS A 99 -7.19 18.29 2.21
N GLU A 100 -6.76 18.46 0.96
CA GLU A 100 -6.54 19.77 0.35
C GLU A 100 -7.81 20.35 -0.28
N GLN A 101 -8.60 19.53 -0.98
CA GLN A 101 -9.76 19.99 -1.75
C GLN A 101 -11.07 19.86 -0.96
N LEU A 102 -11.21 18.80 -0.17
CA LEU A 102 -12.43 18.51 0.58
C LEU A 102 -12.36 18.94 2.05
N GLN A 103 -11.18 19.31 2.56
CA GLN A 103 -10.94 19.68 3.96
C GLN A 103 -11.41 18.62 4.96
N GLU A 104 -11.44 17.36 4.52
CA GLU A 104 -11.90 16.24 5.34
C GLU A 104 -10.76 15.74 6.22
N LYS A 105 -11.06 15.53 7.50
CA LYS A 105 -10.16 14.80 8.38
C LYS A 105 -10.13 13.37 7.89
N ILE A 106 -8.94 12.87 7.59
CA ILE A 106 -8.78 11.46 7.28
C ILE A 106 -8.82 10.70 8.61
N ALA A 107 -10.04 10.43 9.09
CA ALA A 107 -10.29 9.52 10.19
C ALA A 107 -10.05 8.11 9.64
N PHE A 108 -8.79 7.73 9.53
CA PHE A 108 -8.48 6.34 9.34
C PHE A 108 -8.90 5.65 10.62
N ALA A 109 -9.98 4.87 10.58
CA ALA A 109 -10.36 4.05 11.73
C ALA A 109 -9.19 3.21 12.24
N ASP A 110 -8.21 2.91 11.36
CA ASP A 110 -7.08 2.03 11.63
C ASP A 110 -5.72 2.42 11.02
N THR A 111 -5.50 3.54 10.31
CA THR A 111 -4.24 3.80 9.53
C THR A 111 -3.76 5.26 9.46
N MET A 112 -3.04 5.81 10.42
CA MET A 112 -2.64 7.23 10.45
C MET A 112 -1.35 7.56 9.68
N HIS A 113 -1.22 8.79 9.18
CA HIS A 113 0.09 9.30 8.76
C HIS A 113 0.96 9.56 10.01
N PHE A 114 2.29 9.42 9.88
CA PHE A 114 3.25 9.56 10.97
C PHE A 114 3.17 10.93 11.67
N GLU A 115 2.74 11.96 10.96
CA GLU A 115 2.62 13.31 11.53
C GLU A 115 1.27 13.57 12.21
N ASP A 116 0.27 12.72 11.99
CA ASP A 116 -1.12 12.95 12.41
C ASP A 116 -1.51 12.15 13.68
N MET A 117 -0.58 11.37 14.24
CA MET A 117 -0.83 10.50 15.40
C MET A 117 -0.55 11.18 16.75
N ASP A 118 -1.28 10.76 17.79
CA ASP A 118 -1.12 11.29 19.14
C ASP A 118 0.05 10.63 19.87
N VAL A 119 0.26 9.33 19.59
CA VAL A 119 1.34 8.53 20.15
C VAL A 119 2.12 7.90 19.01
N VAL A 120 3.41 8.23 18.95
CA VAL A 120 4.37 7.71 17.98
C VAL A 120 4.65 6.22 18.24
N PRO A 121 4.64 5.34 17.21
CA PRO A 121 5.04 3.95 17.38
C PRO A 121 6.49 3.87 17.87
N LYS A 122 6.81 2.83 18.62
CA LYS A 122 8.16 2.57 19.12
C LYS A 122 8.65 1.23 18.60
N VAL A 123 9.96 1.06 18.47
CA VAL A 123 10.57 -0.23 18.19
C VAL A 123 10.97 -0.91 19.49
N VAL A 124 10.72 -2.21 19.61
CA VAL A 124 11.15 -3.00 20.76
C VAL A 124 12.49 -3.62 20.44
N LEU A 125 13.55 -3.07 21.02
CA LEU A 125 14.93 -3.54 20.87
C LEU A 125 15.40 -4.08 22.22
N SER A 126 15.85 -5.33 22.25
CA SER A 126 16.28 -6.00 23.50
C SER A 126 15.24 -5.91 24.63
N SER A 127 13.96 -6.02 24.29
CA SER A 127 12.79 -5.88 25.20
C SER A 127 12.53 -4.46 25.73
N VAL A 128 13.20 -3.44 25.19
CA VAL A 128 13.00 -2.04 25.57
C VAL A 128 12.35 -1.29 24.40
N PRO A 129 11.22 -0.59 24.61
CA PRO A 129 10.67 0.33 23.62
C PRO A 129 11.59 1.54 23.42
N GLU A 130 12.11 1.68 22.21
CA GLU A 130 12.96 2.78 21.76
C GLU A 130 12.29 3.58 20.64
N ASP A 131 12.66 4.85 20.51
CA ASP A 131 12.18 5.68 19.41
C ASP A 131 12.77 5.21 18.08
N ILE A 132 11.95 5.27 17.02
CA ILE A 132 12.35 4.86 15.66
C ILE A 132 13.38 5.80 15.07
N LEU A 133 13.23 7.10 15.35
CA LEU A 133 14.04 8.17 14.80
C LEU A 133 15.00 8.70 15.86
N ASN A 134 16.22 9.00 15.44
CA ASN A 134 17.17 9.81 16.19
C ASN A 134 17.66 10.94 15.27
N GLY A 135 17.13 12.15 15.51
CA GLY A 135 17.33 13.29 14.61
C GLY A 135 16.67 13.05 13.24
N LYS A 136 17.45 13.16 12.16
CA LYS A 136 16.96 13.01 10.77
C LYS A 136 17.04 11.57 10.23
N GLY A 137 17.45 10.60 11.05
CA GLY A 137 17.68 9.22 10.60
C GLY A 137 17.11 8.19 11.56
N LEU A 138 17.19 6.92 11.18
CA LEU A 138 16.83 5.81 12.06
C LEU A 138 17.71 5.81 13.31
N ASN A 139 17.11 5.36 14.42
CA ASN A 139 17.84 4.93 15.60
C ASN A 139 18.97 3.97 15.18
N LYS A 140 20.19 4.20 15.68
CA LYS A 140 21.38 3.46 15.26
C LYS A 140 21.33 1.97 15.62
N THR A 141 20.66 1.62 16.71
CA THR A 141 20.46 0.23 17.12
C THR A 141 19.49 -0.46 16.17
N LEU A 142 18.38 0.21 15.83
CA LEU A 142 17.41 -0.25 14.84
C LEU A 142 18.05 -0.44 13.46
N GLU A 143 18.78 0.57 12.98
CA GLU A 143 19.51 0.53 11.71
C GLU A 143 20.45 -0.68 11.64
N LYS A 144 21.24 -0.92 12.70
CA LYS A 144 22.13 -2.09 12.78
C LYS A 144 21.36 -3.41 12.75
N SER A 145 20.24 -3.51 13.46
CA SER A 145 19.42 -4.73 13.48
C SER A 145 18.89 -5.06 12.08
N ILE A 146 18.27 -4.09 11.42
CA ILE A 146 17.74 -4.21 10.06
C ILE A 146 18.86 -4.58 9.08
N LEU A 147 19.98 -3.85 9.10
CA LEU A 147 21.10 -4.13 8.20
C LEU A 147 21.67 -5.53 8.40
N SER A 148 21.68 -6.05 9.63
CA SER A 148 22.13 -7.42 9.91
C SER A 148 21.23 -8.47 9.25
N GLU A 149 19.92 -8.24 9.19
CA GLU A 149 18.96 -9.11 8.51
C GLU A 149 19.06 -8.98 6.99
N LEU A 150 19.09 -7.75 6.46
CA LEU A 150 19.17 -7.51 5.01
C LEU A 150 20.43 -8.13 4.39
N LYS A 151 21.57 -8.09 5.08
CA LYS A 151 22.84 -8.67 4.63
C LYS A 151 22.81 -10.20 4.47
N LYS A 152 21.88 -10.89 5.15
CA LYS A 152 21.72 -12.35 5.03
C LYS A 152 21.17 -12.73 3.65
N SER A 153 20.33 -11.87 3.06
CA SER A 153 19.69 -12.15 1.78
C SER A 153 20.68 -12.21 0.63
N LYS A 154 20.68 -13.32 -0.12
CA LYS A 154 21.45 -13.45 -1.36
C LYS A 154 20.84 -12.61 -2.48
N VAL A 155 19.52 -12.51 -2.51
CA VAL A 155 18.76 -11.73 -3.51
C VAL A 155 19.14 -10.25 -3.40
N LEU A 156 19.08 -9.70 -2.19
CA LEU A 156 19.42 -8.29 -1.96
C LEU A 156 20.89 -8.00 -2.26
N ARG A 157 21.82 -8.89 -1.86
CA ARG A 157 23.25 -8.71 -2.17
C ARG A 157 23.59 -8.77 -3.66
N LYS A 158 22.84 -9.56 -4.44
CA LYS A 158 23.03 -9.62 -5.89
C LYS A 158 22.48 -8.37 -6.57
N GLN A 159 21.37 -7.84 -6.07
CA GLN A 159 20.67 -6.71 -6.68
C GLN A 159 21.24 -5.35 -6.25
N PHE A 160 21.72 -5.23 -5.02
CA PHE A 160 22.18 -3.99 -4.42
C PHE A 160 23.63 -4.11 -3.96
N ARG A 161 24.45 -3.14 -4.36
CA ARG A 161 25.85 -3.08 -3.96
C ARG A 161 25.95 -2.63 -2.50
N ALA A 162 26.52 -3.48 -1.66
CA ALA A 162 26.76 -3.19 -0.26
C ALA A 162 27.64 -1.94 -0.07
N GLY A 163 27.37 -1.18 0.99
CA GLY A 163 27.99 0.09 1.35
C GLY A 163 27.69 1.28 0.45
N THR A 164 26.96 1.12 -0.66
CA THR A 164 26.84 2.18 -1.69
C THR A 164 25.43 2.42 -2.21
N THR A 165 24.53 1.45 -2.05
CA THR A 165 23.17 1.58 -2.57
C THR A 165 22.27 2.19 -1.51
N LEU A 166 21.84 3.43 -1.74
CA LEU A 166 20.73 4.02 -1.00
C LEU A 166 19.42 3.43 -1.51
N LEU A 167 18.69 2.77 -0.61
CA LEU A 167 17.34 2.29 -0.82
C LEU A 167 16.37 3.18 -0.04
N PRO A 168 15.54 3.99 -0.70
CA PRO A 168 14.46 4.68 -0.01
C PRO A 168 13.38 3.65 0.35
N LEU A 169 13.18 3.45 1.66
CA LEU A 169 12.19 2.53 2.19
C LEU A 169 11.08 3.32 2.88
N SER A 170 9.84 3.13 2.44
CA SER A 170 8.66 3.62 3.13
C SER A 170 8.29 2.63 4.23
N LEU A 171 8.26 3.09 5.48
CA LEU A 171 7.99 2.26 6.66
C LEU A 171 6.50 2.24 6.99
N TYR A 172 6.02 1.07 7.37
CA TYR A 172 4.64 0.83 7.80
C TYR A 172 4.62 0.13 9.15
N PHE A 173 3.92 0.72 10.11
CA PHE A 173 3.84 0.24 11.47
C PHE A 173 2.49 -0.43 11.66
N GLY A 174 2.46 -1.75 11.83
CA GLY A 174 1.23 -2.51 11.99
C GLY A 174 0.69 -2.52 13.41
N LYS A 175 -0.64 -2.63 13.56
CA LYS A 175 -1.30 -2.95 14.84
C LYS A 175 -0.94 -4.35 15.37
N ASP A 176 -0.45 -5.22 14.49
CA ASP A 176 -0.01 -6.58 14.82
C ASP A 176 1.42 -6.61 15.40
N GLY A 177 2.00 -5.45 15.72
CA GLY A 177 3.35 -5.35 16.28
C GLY A 177 4.45 -5.50 15.23
N LYS A 178 4.11 -5.54 13.94
CA LYS A 178 5.10 -5.69 12.87
C LYS A 178 5.51 -4.36 12.25
N LEU A 179 6.78 -4.30 11.84
CA LEU A 179 7.31 -3.23 11.00
C LEU A 179 7.51 -3.78 9.59
N ASP A 180 6.82 -3.20 8.61
CA ASP A 180 7.01 -3.50 7.20
C ASP A 180 7.70 -2.32 6.50
N ALA A 181 8.32 -2.58 5.36
CA ALA A 181 9.07 -1.60 4.60
C ALA A 181 8.91 -1.85 3.09
N GLU A 182 8.58 -0.81 2.33
CA GLU A 182 8.42 -0.89 0.88
C GLU A 182 9.50 -0.11 0.15
N ILE A 183 10.10 -0.73 -0.88
CA ILE A 183 11.03 -0.03 -1.77
C ILE A 183 10.26 1.01 -2.57
N VAL A 184 10.68 2.27 -2.44
CA VAL A 184 10.15 3.38 -3.24
C VAL A 184 11.00 3.56 -4.51
N GLY A 185 10.34 3.73 -5.65
CA GLY A 185 10.99 4.11 -6.90
C GLY A 185 11.44 2.93 -7.79
N PRO A 186 12.27 3.21 -8.82
CA PRO A 186 12.45 2.33 -9.99
C PRO A 186 13.20 1.03 -9.69
N LYS A 187 13.80 0.92 -8.50
CA LYS A 187 14.51 -0.28 -8.05
C LYS A 187 13.60 -1.34 -7.42
N ARG A 188 12.28 -1.07 -7.33
CA ARG A 188 11.29 -1.99 -6.79
C ARG A 188 11.25 -3.27 -7.62
N ASN A 189 11.39 -4.40 -6.94
CA ASN A 189 11.29 -5.75 -7.50
C ASN A 189 10.54 -6.60 -6.46
N ALA A 190 9.59 -7.43 -6.89
CA ALA A 190 8.82 -8.30 -6.01
C ALA A 190 9.70 -9.21 -5.12
N ALA A 191 10.77 -9.79 -5.68
CA ALA A 191 11.67 -10.66 -4.92
C ALA A 191 12.46 -9.89 -3.85
N ALA A 192 12.99 -8.71 -4.20
CA ALA A 192 13.68 -7.86 -3.24
C ALA A 192 12.72 -7.28 -2.19
N GLN A 193 11.50 -6.93 -2.60
CA GLN A 193 10.46 -6.43 -1.71
C GLN A 193 10.09 -7.47 -0.66
N GLN A 194 9.87 -8.73 -1.06
CA GLN A 194 9.58 -9.81 -0.13
C GLN A 194 10.71 -10.00 0.88
N GLU A 195 11.97 -10.05 0.43
CA GLU A 195 13.14 -10.21 1.29
C GLU A 195 13.29 -9.06 2.30
N ILE A 196 12.95 -7.83 1.90
CA ILE A 196 12.93 -6.66 2.78
C ILE A 196 11.83 -6.79 3.82
N THR A 197 10.59 -7.05 3.41
CA THR A 197 9.46 -7.23 4.33
C THR A 197 9.77 -8.31 5.37
N GLU A 198 10.31 -9.44 4.95
CA GLU A 198 10.69 -10.52 5.86
C GLU A 198 11.85 -10.12 6.79
N ALA A 199 12.86 -9.41 6.29
CA ALA A 199 13.99 -8.94 7.09
C ALA A 199 13.55 -7.98 8.20
N PHE A 200 12.66 -7.03 7.89
CA PHE A 200 12.14 -6.08 8.88
C PHE A 200 11.31 -6.78 9.96
N ASN A 201 10.43 -7.70 9.55
CA ASN A 201 9.62 -8.51 10.47
C ASN A 201 10.47 -9.38 11.42
N ARG A 202 11.65 -9.83 10.97
CA ARG A 202 12.60 -10.57 11.81
C ARG A 202 13.45 -9.66 12.70
N ALA A 203 13.82 -8.48 12.20
CA ALA A 203 14.75 -7.59 12.88
C ALA A 203 14.16 -6.94 14.14
N VAL A 204 12.84 -6.69 14.14
CA VAL A 204 12.22 -5.85 15.17
C VAL A 204 10.73 -6.11 15.31
N GLN A 205 10.23 -5.94 16.53
CA GLN A 205 8.81 -5.79 16.84
C GLN A 205 8.54 -4.34 17.21
N ILE A 206 7.30 -3.89 17.09
CA ILE A 206 6.93 -2.52 17.44
C ILE A 206 5.83 -2.47 18.49
N VAL A 207 5.80 -1.36 19.21
CA VAL A 207 4.62 -0.88 19.93
C VAL A 207 3.84 -0.01 18.94
N PRO A 208 2.56 -0.30 18.65
CA PRO A 208 1.76 0.47 17.71
C PRO A 208 1.62 1.94 18.11
N GLY A 209 1.46 2.80 17.11
CA GLY A 209 1.05 4.18 17.33
C GLY A 209 -0.40 4.27 17.78
N LYS A 210 -0.80 5.42 18.34
CA LYS A 210 -2.19 5.66 18.73
C LYS A 210 -2.72 6.99 18.23
N HIS A 211 -4.01 7.01 17.95
CA HIS A 211 -4.79 8.22 17.74
C HIS A 211 -6.14 8.09 18.43
N GLU A 212 -6.55 9.14 19.13
CA GLU A 212 -7.73 9.19 19.99
C GLU A 212 -7.79 7.98 20.96
N GLY A 213 -6.61 7.59 21.46
CA GLY A 213 -6.44 6.45 22.38
C GLY A 213 -6.54 5.06 21.75
N LYS A 214 -6.81 4.95 20.44
CA LYS A 214 -6.89 3.66 19.71
C LYS A 214 -5.60 3.38 18.96
N GLU A 215 -5.23 2.10 18.88
CA GLU A 215 -4.09 1.68 18.06
C GLU A 215 -4.39 1.84 16.58
N VAL A 216 -3.39 2.33 15.84
CA VAL A 216 -3.47 2.60 14.41
C VAL A 216 -2.25 2.03 13.71
N VAL A 217 -2.46 1.57 12.48
CA VAL A 217 -1.39 1.38 11.51
C VAL A 217 -0.79 2.75 11.24
N VAL A 218 0.52 2.89 11.11
CA VAL A 218 1.15 4.18 10.79
C VAL A 218 1.93 4.06 9.48
N TRP A 219 1.88 5.10 8.64
CA TRP A 219 2.64 5.22 7.39
C TRP A 219 3.22 6.62 7.24
N GLY A 220 3.95 6.90 6.16
CA GLY A 220 4.41 8.26 5.84
C GLY A 220 5.84 8.57 6.25
N LEU A 221 6.56 7.59 6.80
CA LEU A 221 7.98 7.71 7.10
C LEU A 221 8.81 7.01 6.01
N THR A 222 9.40 7.78 5.10
CA THR A 222 10.35 7.24 4.10
C THR A 222 11.78 7.62 4.46
N LEU A 223 12.65 6.62 4.58
CA LEU A 223 14.04 6.82 4.98
C LEU A 223 14.99 6.10 4.03
N PRO A 224 16.15 6.71 3.73
CA PRO A 224 17.19 6.03 2.99
C PRO A 224 17.90 5.00 3.89
N VAL A 225 17.95 3.76 3.45
CA VAL A 225 18.76 2.69 4.05
C VAL A 225 19.89 2.35 3.10
N THR A 226 21.13 2.42 3.59
CA THR A 226 22.30 2.03 2.82
C THR A 226 22.49 0.52 2.93
N MET A 227 22.23 -0.21 1.84
CA MET A 227 22.58 -1.63 1.71
C MET A 227 24.07 -1.85 1.81
#